data_AF-A0A072V098-F1
#
_entry.id   AF-A0A072V098-F1
#
_cell.length_a   1.000
_cell.length_b   1.000
_cell.length_c   1.000
_cell.angle_alpha   90.00
_cell.angle_beta   90.00
_cell.angle_gamma   90.00
#
_symmetry.space_group_name_H-M   'P 1'
#
loop_
_entity.id
_entity.type
_entity.pdbx_description
1 polymer ?
#
loop_
_entity_poly.entity_id
_entity_poly.type
_entity_poly.pdbx_seq_one_letter_code
_entity_poly.pdbx_strand_id
1 'polypeptide(L)'
;MTELKLQKVYKSFHTIRKLADYAILINQSWWKLLDFAELKRSSISFFDIEKHETAISRWSRARTRAAKVGKGLSKDVKARKLALLHWLEAIDPQHRYGHNLHFYYDKWLKSKSREPFFYWLDIGEGKEINLEKCPRAKLQQQCIKYLSPMGRLAYEVVVEDGRFLYKQSGEFLHTTKEGSRGKWIFVLSTSKNLYVGKKKKGSFQHSSFLAGGATSCAGRLVVEHGVLKAVWPHSGHYRPTEENFKEFISFLEENNVDLSNVKVL
;
A
#
# COMPACT_ATOMS: atom_id res chain seq x y z
N MET A 1 21.85 8.52 30.55
CA MET A 1 21.55 7.90 29.24
C MET A 1 20.06 7.48 29.08
N THR A 2 19.15 8.06 29.86
CA THR A 2 17.80 7.51 30.14
C THR A 2 16.65 8.36 29.57
N GLU A 3 16.81 9.68 29.46
CA GLU A 3 15.72 10.61 29.10
C GLU A 3 15.40 10.66 27.59
N LEU A 4 16.43 10.66 26.73
CA LEU A 4 16.28 10.62 25.27
C LEU A 4 15.64 9.33 24.76
N LYS A 5 15.88 8.19 25.44
CA LYS A 5 15.22 6.91 25.11
C LYS A 5 13.75 6.95 25.53
N LEU A 6 13.44 7.50 26.70
CA LEU A 6 12.08 7.66 27.20
C LEU A 6 11.25 8.60 26.32
N GLN A 7 11.81 9.75 25.90
CA GLN A 7 11.14 10.67 24.97
C GLN A 7 10.91 10.06 23.58
N LYS A 8 11.83 9.23 23.08
CA LYS A 8 11.66 8.51 21.80
C LYS A 8 10.57 7.43 21.89
N VAL A 9 10.56 6.66 22.97
CA VAL A 9 9.51 5.68 23.25
C VAL A 9 8.18 6.39 23.41
N TYR A 10 8.13 7.50 24.15
CA TYR A 10 6.92 8.29 24.36
C TYR A 10 6.40 8.96 23.08
N LYS A 11 7.25 9.56 22.23
CA LYS A 11 6.85 10.14 20.93
C LYS A 11 6.31 9.08 19.98
N SER A 12 6.99 7.93 19.86
CA SER A 12 6.54 6.80 19.03
C SER A 12 5.27 6.16 19.58
N PHE A 13 5.21 5.90 20.89
CA PHE A 13 4.07 5.29 21.55
C PHE A 13 2.84 6.21 21.53
N HIS A 14 2.97 7.51 21.79
CA HIS A 14 1.84 8.45 21.74
C HIS A 14 1.26 8.59 20.33
N THR A 15 2.12 8.54 19.31
CA THR A 15 1.67 8.62 17.90
C THR A 15 1.01 7.31 17.47
N ILE A 16 1.60 6.17 17.81
CA ILE A 16 1.05 4.83 17.50
C ILE A 16 -0.24 4.58 18.28
N ARG A 17 -0.29 4.96 19.56
CA ARG A 17 -1.45 4.81 20.43
C ARG A 17 -2.58 5.76 20.04
N LYS A 18 -2.31 7.02 19.68
CA LYS A 18 -3.34 7.86 19.04
C LYS A 18 -3.89 7.19 17.77
N LEU A 19 -3.02 6.74 16.87
CA LEU A 19 -3.46 6.09 15.62
C LEU A 19 -4.23 4.78 15.85
N ALA A 20 -3.88 4.00 16.90
CA ALA A 20 -4.55 2.77 17.27
C ALA A 20 -5.89 3.01 17.99
N ASP A 21 -5.93 3.95 18.94
CA ASP A 21 -7.14 4.35 19.68
C ASP A 21 -8.18 4.97 18.72
N TYR A 22 -7.73 5.72 17.69
CA TYR A 22 -8.61 6.20 16.61
C TYR A 22 -9.12 5.09 15.67
N ALA A 23 -8.37 4.01 15.49
CA ALA A 23 -8.80 2.89 14.64
C ALA A 23 -9.84 1.99 15.33
N ILE A 24 -9.79 1.89 16.67
CA ILE A 24 -10.70 1.06 17.46
C ILE A 24 -12.05 1.77 17.69
N LEU A 25 -12.07 3.10 17.89
CA LEU A 25 -13.31 3.85 18.20
C LEU A 25 -14.29 4.02 17.03
N ILE A 26 -13.89 3.74 15.79
CA ILE A 26 -14.64 4.13 14.56
C ILE A 26 -15.31 2.93 13.88
N ASN A 27 -15.25 1.74 14.50
CA ASN A 27 -15.78 0.51 13.91
C ASN A 27 -17.30 0.29 14.13
N GLN A 28 -18.06 1.31 14.56
CA GLN A 28 -19.51 1.20 14.66
C GLN A 28 -20.21 2.36 13.94
N SER A 29 -20.85 1.99 12.83
CA SER A 29 -21.83 2.77 12.03
C SER A 29 -21.25 3.79 11.04
N TRP A 30 -21.90 3.89 9.86
CA TRP A 30 -21.72 4.86 8.75
C TRP A 30 -21.04 4.41 7.43
N TRP A 31 -21.08 3.13 7.08
CA TRP A 31 -20.44 2.62 5.84
C TRP A 31 -21.24 2.67 4.53
N LYS A 32 -22.40 3.35 4.42
CA LYS A 32 -23.26 3.21 3.22
C LYS A 32 -23.32 4.36 2.21
N LEU A 33 -22.67 5.53 2.40
CA LEU A 33 -22.95 6.68 1.50
C LEU A 33 -21.75 7.48 0.94
N LEU A 34 -20.49 7.22 1.30
CA LEU A 34 -19.38 8.14 0.96
C LEU A 34 -18.40 7.67 -0.13
N ASP A 35 -18.64 6.54 -0.80
CA ASP A 35 -17.59 5.88 -1.59
C ASP A 35 -17.26 6.50 -2.97
N PHE A 36 -17.98 7.54 -3.45
CA PHE A 36 -17.72 8.09 -4.80
C PHE A 36 -17.23 9.55 -4.86
N ALA A 37 -17.68 10.44 -3.97
CA ALA A 37 -17.34 11.86 -4.04
C ALA A 37 -16.00 12.23 -3.36
N GLU A 38 -15.61 11.50 -2.32
CA GLU A 38 -14.49 11.88 -1.45
C GLU A 38 -13.12 11.50 -2.03
N LEU A 39 -13.09 10.52 -2.95
CA LEU A 39 -11.86 10.09 -3.63
C LEU A 39 -11.33 11.16 -4.59
N LYS A 40 -12.21 11.95 -5.24
CA LYS A 40 -11.81 13.12 -6.07
C LYS A 40 -11.31 14.30 -5.25
N ARG A 41 -11.81 14.51 -4.03
CA ARG A 41 -11.33 15.57 -3.13
C ARG A 41 -9.99 15.25 -2.46
N SER A 42 -9.64 13.97 -2.34
CA SER A 42 -8.42 13.54 -1.63
C SER A 42 -7.10 13.83 -2.34
N SER A 43 -7.13 14.15 -3.64
CA SER A 43 -5.94 14.36 -4.47
C SER A 43 -5.56 15.82 -4.71
N ILE A 44 -6.40 16.80 -4.33
CA ILE A 44 -6.21 18.20 -4.78
C ILE A 44 -5.94 19.19 -3.62
N SER A 45 -6.27 18.90 -2.36
CA SER A 45 -6.31 19.96 -1.33
C SER A 45 -5.08 20.16 -0.44
N PHE A 46 -3.92 19.57 -0.72
CA PHE A 46 -2.72 19.85 0.10
C PHE A 46 -1.97 21.11 -0.33
N PHE A 47 -2.14 21.56 -1.58
CA PHE A 47 -1.33 22.65 -2.18
C PHE A 47 -2.14 23.86 -2.68
N ASP A 48 -3.43 23.98 -2.34
CA ASP A 48 -4.11 25.28 -2.43
C ASP A 48 -3.66 26.14 -1.24
N ILE A 49 -2.56 26.86 -1.46
CA ILE A 49 -1.88 27.74 -0.50
C ILE A 49 -2.84 28.80 0.08
N GLU A 50 -3.97 29.07 -0.57
CA GLU A 50 -4.95 30.06 -0.11
C GLU A 50 -5.91 29.56 0.98
N LYS A 51 -6.06 28.25 1.21
CA LYS A 51 -6.98 27.73 2.23
C LYS A 51 -6.29 26.74 3.17
N HIS A 52 -5.96 27.22 4.37
CA HIS A 52 -5.59 26.36 5.49
C HIS A 52 -6.65 25.25 5.70
N GLU A 53 -6.24 23.99 5.54
CA GLU A 53 -7.11 22.86 5.88
C GLU A 53 -7.47 22.88 7.36
N THR A 54 -8.77 22.88 7.64
CA THR A 54 -9.27 22.85 9.02
C THR A 54 -8.88 21.55 9.71
N ALA A 55 -8.76 21.58 11.05
CA ALA A 55 -8.47 20.38 11.85
C ALA A 55 -9.45 19.24 11.54
N ILE A 56 -10.71 19.56 11.26
CA ILE A 56 -11.77 18.62 10.89
C ILE A 56 -11.44 17.89 9.58
N SER A 57 -10.97 18.58 8.54
CA SER A 57 -10.57 17.97 7.26
C SER A 57 -9.39 17.01 7.44
N ARG A 58 -8.40 17.40 8.26
CA ARG A 58 -7.24 16.56 8.61
C ARG A 58 -7.66 15.29 9.35
N TRP A 59 -8.58 15.41 10.30
CA TRP A 59 -9.13 14.28 11.07
C TRP A 59 -10.01 13.35 10.22
N SER A 60 -10.84 13.90 9.33
CA SER A 60 -11.62 13.09 8.37
C SER A 60 -10.71 12.26 7.47
N ARG A 61 -9.62 12.86 6.95
CA ARG A 61 -8.66 12.15 6.11
C ARG A 61 -7.89 11.07 6.85
N ALA A 62 -7.41 11.38 8.06
CA ALA A 62 -6.74 10.40 8.91
C ALA A 62 -7.66 9.20 9.22
N ARG A 63 -8.94 9.48 9.52
CA ARG A 63 -10.00 8.49 9.71
C ARG A 63 -10.22 7.63 8.48
N THR A 64 -10.39 8.22 7.29
CA THR A 64 -10.58 7.49 6.03
C THR A 64 -9.37 6.61 5.69
N ARG A 65 -8.15 7.07 5.98
CA ARG A 65 -6.92 6.28 5.76
C ARG A 65 -6.77 5.14 6.77
N ALA A 66 -7.04 5.38 8.05
CA ALA A 66 -7.05 4.34 9.08
C ALA A 66 -8.15 3.28 8.81
N ALA A 67 -9.34 3.73 8.42
CA ALA A 67 -10.46 2.88 8.07
C ALA A 67 -10.19 2.00 6.83
N LYS A 68 -9.46 2.51 5.82
CA LYS A 68 -9.00 1.72 4.67
C LYS A 68 -8.08 0.57 5.06
N VAL A 69 -7.21 0.77 6.05
CA VAL A 69 -6.34 -0.28 6.61
C VAL A 69 -7.15 -1.28 7.44
N GLY A 70 -8.20 -0.82 8.14
CA GLY A 70 -9.10 -1.62 8.98
C GLY A 70 -10.09 -2.51 8.22
N LYS A 71 -10.71 -2.00 7.14
CA LYS A 71 -11.85 -2.63 6.41
C LYS A 71 -11.55 -4.02 5.83
N GLY A 72 -10.30 -4.35 5.55
CA GLY A 72 -9.94 -5.70 5.10
C GLY A 72 -9.87 -6.72 6.24
N LEU A 73 -9.45 -6.29 7.44
CA LEU A 73 -9.30 -7.19 8.60
C LEU A 73 -10.63 -7.61 9.21
N SER A 74 -11.66 -6.78 9.07
CA SER A 74 -13.02 -7.14 9.48
C SER A 74 -13.65 -8.21 8.57
N LYS A 75 -13.11 -8.40 7.36
CA LYS A 75 -13.56 -9.41 6.39
C LYS A 75 -12.73 -10.69 6.45
N ASP A 76 -11.46 -10.56 6.80
CA ASP A 76 -10.49 -11.65 6.87
C ASP A 76 -9.50 -11.35 8.00
N VAL A 77 -9.61 -12.11 9.10
CA VAL A 77 -8.78 -11.94 10.30
C VAL A 77 -7.30 -12.22 10.01
N LYS A 78 -7.02 -13.01 8.97
CA LYS A 78 -5.66 -13.38 8.53
C LYS A 78 -5.07 -12.40 7.52
N ALA A 79 -5.85 -11.42 7.06
CA ALA A 79 -5.41 -10.43 6.09
C ALA A 79 -4.18 -9.66 6.54
N ARG A 80 -3.27 -9.43 5.60
CA ARG A 80 -2.04 -8.69 5.82
C ARG A 80 -2.23 -7.20 5.60
N LYS A 81 -1.85 -6.44 6.62
CA LYS A 81 -1.71 -4.99 6.51
C LYS A 81 -0.41 -4.65 5.81
N LEU A 82 -0.34 -3.43 5.28
CA LEU A 82 0.91 -2.86 4.86
C LEU A 82 1.91 -2.87 6.03
N ALA A 83 3.11 -3.38 5.79
CA ALA A 83 4.14 -3.51 6.80
C ALA A 83 4.44 -2.15 7.43
N LEU A 84 4.77 -2.16 8.72
CA LEU A 84 5.01 -0.93 9.48
C LEU A 84 6.06 -0.03 8.81
N LEU A 85 7.09 -0.57 8.17
CA LEU A 85 8.07 0.26 7.45
C LEU A 85 7.53 1.00 6.21
N HIS A 86 6.26 0.82 5.86
CA HIS A 86 5.61 1.47 4.73
C HIS A 86 4.32 2.23 5.14
N TRP A 87 3.99 2.33 6.44
CA TRP A 87 2.79 3.08 6.88
C TRP A 87 2.88 4.57 6.51
N LEU A 88 4.09 5.14 6.52
CA LEU A 88 4.35 6.52 6.10
C LEU A 88 3.89 6.78 4.67
N GLU A 89 4.10 5.84 3.73
CA GLU A 89 3.65 5.96 2.34
C GLU A 89 2.12 6.01 2.23
N ALA A 90 1.43 5.18 3.03
CA ALA A 90 -0.03 5.14 3.02
C ALA A 90 -0.66 6.40 3.62
N ILE A 91 -0.01 7.02 4.60
CA ILE A 91 -0.53 8.22 5.26
C ILE A 91 0.06 9.54 4.74
N ASP A 92 1.06 9.50 3.88
CA ASP A 92 1.59 10.67 3.18
C ASP A 92 0.59 11.15 2.13
N PRO A 93 0.14 12.41 2.15
CA PRO A 93 -0.71 12.98 1.09
C PRO A 93 -0.16 12.80 -0.32
N GLN A 94 1.16 12.87 -0.48
CA GLN A 94 1.84 12.75 -1.77
C GLN A 94 2.17 11.30 -2.15
N HIS A 95 1.96 10.35 -1.22
CA HIS A 95 2.33 8.94 -1.37
C HIS A 95 3.80 8.75 -1.79
N ARG A 96 4.71 9.57 -1.27
CA ARG A 96 6.15 9.41 -1.52
C ARG A 96 6.59 8.03 -1.07
N TYR A 97 7.55 7.48 -1.80
CA TYR A 97 7.98 6.11 -1.64
C TYR A 97 8.46 5.85 -0.21
N GLY A 98 7.81 4.92 0.49
CA GLY A 98 7.98 4.75 1.94
C GLY A 98 9.43 4.50 2.37
N HIS A 99 10.19 3.78 1.54
CA HIS A 99 11.62 3.55 1.78
C HIS A 99 12.42 4.87 1.82
N ASN A 100 12.12 5.80 0.92
CA ASN A 100 12.77 7.10 0.88
C ASN A 100 12.33 7.99 2.06
N LEU A 101 11.02 8.00 2.37
CA LEU A 101 10.48 8.73 3.52
C LEU A 101 11.14 8.31 4.85
N HIS A 102 11.48 7.04 4.99
CA HIS A 102 12.09 6.53 6.22
C HIS A 102 13.44 7.18 6.55
N PHE A 103 14.26 7.52 5.54
CA PHE A 103 15.53 8.22 5.81
C PHE A 103 15.29 9.58 6.48
N TYR A 104 14.25 10.28 6.06
CA TYR A 104 13.85 11.57 6.63
C TYR A 104 13.16 11.40 7.97
N TYR A 105 12.34 10.36 8.13
CA TYR A 105 11.70 10.03 9.39
C TYR A 105 12.73 9.74 10.50
N ASP A 106 13.79 9.01 10.16
CA ASP A 106 14.89 8.73 11.10
C ASP A 106 15.64 10.01 11.50
N LYS A 107 15.79 10.97 10.56
CA LYS A 107 16.39 12.29 10.85
C LYS A 107 15.48 13.11 11.75
N TRP A 108 14.17 13.13 11.48
CA TRP A 108 13.16 13.80 12.31
C TRP A 108 13.12 13.24 13.73
N LEU A 109 13.13 11.90 13.89
CA LEU A 109 13.16 11.23 15.20
C LEU A 109 14.40 11.59 16.03
N LYS A 110 15.52 11.90 15.37
CA LYS A 110 16.77 12.33 16.02
C LYS A 110 16.83 13.84 16.27
N SER A 111 15.91 14.61 15.69
CA SER A 111 15.86 16.06 15.87
C SER A 111 15.22 16.44 17.22
N LYS A 112 15.48 17.68 17.66
CA LYS A 112 14.79 18.27 18.83
C LYS A 112 13.41 18.84 18.48
N SER A 113 13.01 18.77 17.20
CA SER A 113 11.76 19.34 16.72
C SER A 113 10.55 18.77 17.45
N ARG A 114 9.55 19.63 17.64
CA ARG A 114 8.20 19.28 18.13
C ARG A 114 7.18 19.25 17.00
N GLU A 115 7.58 19.61 15.78
CA GLU A 115 6.72 19.64 14.63
C GLU A 115 6.30 18.22 14.21
N PRO A 116 5.05 18.02 13.76
CA PRO A 116 4.63 16.75 13.15
C PRO A 116 5.46 16.44 11.91
N PHE A 117 5.79 15.15 11.69
CA PHE A 117 6.74 14.72 10.65
C PHE A 117 6.53 15.34 9.26
N PHE A 118 5.32 15.29 8.68
CA PHE A 118 5.09 15.85 7.35
C PHE A 118 5.15 17.38 7.32
N TYR A 119 4.73 18.05 8.39
CA TYR A 119 4.87 19.50 8.50
C TYR A 119 6.36 19.86 8.55
N TRP A 120 7.10 19.22 9.45
CA TRP A 120 8.55 19.36 9.57
C TRP A 120 9.24 19.12 8.23
N LEU A 121 8.81 18.09 7.51
CA LEU A 121 9.42 17.68 6.26
C LEU A 121 9.15 18.67 5.14
N ASP A 122 7.94 19.22 5.03
CA ASP A 122 7.50 19.95 3.82
C ASP A 122 7.50 21.47 3.99
N ILE A 123 7.35 21.98 5.21
CA ILE A 123 7.13 23.41 5.50
C ILE A 123 8.04 23.91 6.63
N GLY A 124 8.23 23.08 7.66
CA GLY A 124 8.90 23.44 8.90
C GLY A 124 10.42 23.32 8.85
N GLU A 125 11.01 23.00 9.99
CA GLU A 125 12.45 23.03 10.22
C GLU A 125 13.25 22.06 9.32
N GLY A 126 12.59 21.00 8.84
CA GLY A 126 13.20 19.97 8.00
C GLY A 126 13.13 20.24 6.50
N LYS A 127 12.49 21.35 6.05
CA LYS A 127 12.22 21.61 4.63
C LYS A 127 13.48 21.65 3.75
N GLU A 128 14.57 22.22 4.27
CA GLU A 128 15.85 22.38 3.58
C GLU A 128 16.80 21.19 3.79
N ILE A 129 16.39 20.18 4.56
CA ILE A 129 17.24 19.01 4.79
C ILE A 129 17.32 18.20 3.50
N ASN A 130 18.54 18.00 3.03
CA ASN A 130 18.86 17.17 1.88
C ASN A 130 19.78 16.03 2.31
N LEU A 131 19.30 14.79 2.24
CA LEU A 131 20.07 13.61 2.68
C LEU A 131 20.85 13.00 1.52
N GLU A 132 22.13 12.69 1.72
CA GLU A 132 22.98 12.06 0.70
C GLU A 132 22.39 10.74 0.16
N LYS A 133 21.91 9.87 1.05
CA LYS A 133 21.28 8.57 0.68
C LYS A 133 19.98 8.73 -0.11
N CYS A 134 19.28 9.84 0.08
CA CYS A 134 18.02 10.14 -0.59
C CYS A 134 17.87 11.65 -0.75
N PRO A 135 18.41 12.21 -1.86
CA PRO A 135 18.28 13.63 -2.12
C PRO A 135 16.82 14.05 -2.20
N ARG A 136 16.54 15.31 -1.87
CA ARG A 136 15.19 15.88 -1.82
C ARG A 136 14.44 15.72 -3.13
N ALA A 137 15.12 15.96 -4.26
CA ALA A 137 14.57 15.74 -5.60
C ALA A 137 14.12 14.30 -5.81
N LYS A 138 14.90 13.31 -5.35
CA LYS A 138 14.54 11.88 -5.45
C LYS A 138 13.35 11.53 -4.56
N LEU A 139 13.28 12.10 -3.36
CA LEU A 139 12.14 11.91 -2.44
C LEU A 139 10.84 12.43 -3.08
N GLN A 140 10.88 13.61 -3.69
CA GLN A 140 9.73 14.25 -4.33
C GLN A 140 9.33 13.58 -5.64
N GLN A 141 10.31 13.05 -6.40
CA GLN A 141 10.05 12.37 -7.68
C GLN A 141 9.42 10.98 -7.50
N GLN A 142 9.85 10.22 -6.49
CA GLN A 142 9.41 8.83 -6.31
C GLN A 142 8.14 8.78 -5.45
N CYS A 143 6.99 8.86 -6.10
CA CYS A 143 5.68 8.72 -5.49
C CYS A 143 4.94 7.49 -6.01
N ILE A 144 4.38 6.71 -5.09
CA ILE A 144 3.66 5.48 -5.39
C ILE A 144 2.24 5.81 -5.85
N LYS A 145 1.91 5.37 -7.06
CA LYS A 145 0.59 5.51 -7.64
C LYS A 145 -0.37 4.56 -6.92
N TYR A 146 -1.29 5.12 -6.13
CA TYR A 146 -2.40 4.38 -5.56
C TYR A 146 -3.59 4.39 -6.53
N LEU A 147 -4.10 3.20 -6.85
CA LEU A 147 -5.21 3.06 -7.79
C LEU A 147 -6.55 3.32 -7.10
N SER A 148 -7.37 4.15 -7.76
CA SER A 148 -8.80 4.26 -7.48
C SER A 148 -9.53 2.97 -7.88
N PRO A 149 -10.77 2.73 -7.42
CA PRO A 149 -11.56 1.58 -7.86
C PRO A 149 -11.63 1.45 -9.38
N MET A 150 -11.86 2.55 -10.11
CA MET A 150 -11.87 2.55 -11.58
C MET A 150 -10.49 2.24 -12.17
N GLY A 151 -9.42 2.80 -11.58
CA GLY A 151 -8.06 2.55 -12.04
C GLY A 151 -7.58 1.10 -11.84
N ARG A 152 -8.24 0.33 -10.96
CA ARG A 152 -7.93 -1.09 -10.70
C ARG A 152 -8.49 -2.03 -11.75
N LEU A 153 -9.55 -1.64 -12.45
CA LEU A 153 -10.21 -2.49 -13.46
C LEU A 153 -9.23 -2.96 -14.53
N ALA A 154 -8.32 -2.09 -14.95
CA ALA A 154 -7.27 -2.40 -15.93
C ALA A 154 -6.22 -3.42 -15.45
N TYR A 155 -6.23 -3.81 -14.17
CA TYR A 155 -5.29 -4.75 -13.58
C TYR A 155 -5.99 -5.98 -13.01
N GLU A 156 -7.33 -6.02 -13.02
CA GLU A 156 -8.10 -7.13 -12.48
C GLU A 156 -7.95 -8.33 -13.42
N VAL A 157 -7.60 -9.47 -12.83
CA VAL A 157 -7.40 -10.73 -13.54
C VAL A 157 -8.38 -11.75 -12.97
N VAL A 158 -9.06 -12.44 -13.87
CA VAL A 158 -9.92 -13.58 -13.56
C VAL A 158 -9.25 -14.86 -14.02
N VAL A 159 -9.67 -15.98 -13.44
CA VAL A 159 -9.25 -17.31 -13.89
C VAL A 159 -10.48 -17.98 -14.48
N GLU A 160 -10.42 -18.33 -15.76
CA GLU A 160 -11.47 -19.06 -16.48
C GLU A 160 -10.82 -20.30 -17.09
N ASP A 161 -11.42 -21.47 -16.85
CA ASP A 161 -10.89 -22.78 -17.29
C ASP A 161 -9.40 -22.98 -16.96
N GLY A 162 -9.00 -22.58 -15.74
CA GLY A 162 -7.62 -22.69 -15.25
C GLY A 162 -6.62 -21.70 -15.88
N ARG A 163 -7.10 -20.74 -16.70
CA ARG A 163 -6.26 -19.74 -17.39
C ARG A 163 -6.52 -18.33 -16.90
N PHE A 164 -5.48 -17.53 -16.83
CA PHE A 164 -5.53 -16.15 -16.35
C PHE A 164 -5.83 -15.17 -17.48
N LEU A 165 -6.88 -14.37 -17.33
CA LEU A 165 -7.29 -13.36 -18.31
C LEU A 165 -7.50 -12.00 -17.64
N TYR A 166 -7.16 -10.92 -18.34
CA TYR A 166 -7.56 -9.59 -17.90
C TYR A 166 -9.08 -9.46 -17.98
N LYS A 167 -9.73 -9.18 -16.84
CA LYS A 167 -11.20 -9.14 -16.75
C LYS A 167 -11.84 -8.15 -17.73
N GLN A 168 -11.16 -7.03 -17.98
CA GLN A 168 -11.69 -5.97 -18.84
C GLN A 168 -11.56 -6.29 -20.33
N SER A 169 -10.46 -6.90 -20.77
CA SER A 169 -10.18 -7.13 -22.19
C SER A 169 -10.44 -8.57 -22.64
N GLY A 170 -10.53 -9.53 -21.71
CA GLY A 170 -10.58 -10.96 -22.01
C GLY A 170 -9.27 -11.52 -22.57
N GLU A 171 -8.22 -10.71 -22.66
CA GLU A 171 -6.94 -11.18 -23.19
C GLU A 171 -6.19 -12.02 -22.16
N PHE A 172 -5.52 -13.07 -22.65
CA PHE A 172 -4.65 -13.89 -21.80
C PHE A 172 -3.54 -13.05 -21.17
N LEU A 173 -3.38 -13.22 -19.86
CA LEU A 173 -2.26 -12.63 -19.14
C LEU A 173 -0.96 -13.26 -19.65
N HIS A 174 -0.02 -12.42 -20.05
CA HIS A 174 1.31 -12.85 -20.47
C HIS A 174 2.38 -11.93 -19.88
N THR A 175 3.23 -12.49 -19.03
CA THR A 175 4.19 -11.74 -18.19
C THR A 175 5.64 -11.88 -18.63
N THR A 176 5.92 -12.69 -19.66
CA THR A 176 7.28 -13.01 -20.11
C THR A 176 7.71 -12.31 -21.40
N LYS A 177 6.94 -11.33 -21.92
CA LYS A 177 7.27 -10.62 -23.18
C LYS A 177 8.75 -10.24 -23.25
N GLU A 178 9.33 -10.52 -24.42
CA GLU A 178 10.76 -10.50 -24.74
C GLU A 178 11.46 -9.20 -24.30
N GLY A 179 12.63 -9.36 -23.68
CA GLY A 179 13.48 -8.26 -23.18
C GLY A 179 13.16 -7.74 -21.78
N SER A 180 12.07 -8.18 -21.14
CA SER A 180 11.64 -7.59 -19.88
C SER A 180 12.29 -8.21 -18.63
N ARG A 181 13.37 -7.60 -18.12
CA ARG A 181 13.88 -7.77 -16.73
C ARG A 181 12.87 -7.30 -15.65
N GLY A 182 11.59 -7.13 -16.00
CA GLY A 182 10.57 -6.50 -15.17
C GLY A 182 9.94 -7.50 -14.20
N LYS A 183 9.89 -7.14 -12.91
CA LYS A 183 9.21 -7.98 -11.90
C LYS A 183 7.70 -7.79 -12.01
N TRP A 184 6.95 -8.84 -12.34
CA TRP A 184 5.49 -8.85 -12.22
C TRP A 184 5.09 -9.18 -10.78
N ILE A 185 4.04 -8.51 -10.32
CA ILE A 185 3.52 -8.60 -8.96
C ILE A 185 2.02 -8.83 -8.99
N PHE A 186 1.53 -9.50 -7.96
CA PHE A 186 0.10 -9.69 -7.76
C PHE A 186 -0.33 -9.32 -6.34
N VAL A 187 -1.60 -8.97 -6.20
CA VAL A 187 -2.30 -8.85 -4.93
C VAL A 187 -3.64 -9.58 -5.03
N LEU A 188 -3.88 -10.50 -4.11
CA LEU A 188 -5.19 -11.08 -3.85
C LEU A 188 -5.84 -10.27 -2.73
N SER A 189 -6.96 -9.61 -3.03
CA SER A 189 -7.71 -8.83 -2.05
C SER A 189 -8.46 -9.71 -1.06
N THR A 190 -8.93 -9.14 0.05
CA THR A 190 -9.77 -9.85 1.05
C THR A 190 -11.17 -10.19 0.55
N SER A 191 -11.50 -9.82 -0.68
CA SER A 191 -12.73 -10.24 -1.37
C SER A 191 -12.41 -11.15 -2.55
N LYS A 192 -11.22 -11.76 -2.56
CA LYS A 192 -10.71 -12.70 -3.56
C LYS A 192 -10.60 -12.16 -5.00
N ASN A 193 -10.72 -10.84 -5.20
CA ASN A 193 -10.33 -10.22 -6.47
C ASN A 193 -8.79 -10.24 -6.60
N LEU A 194 -8.30 -10.78 -7.72
CA LEU A 194 -6.89 -10.84 -8.08
C LEU A 194 -6.51 -9.66 -8.97
N TYR A 195 -5.43 -8.96 -8.61
CA TYR A 195 -4.85 -7.90 -9.43
C TYR A 195 -3.41 -8.22 -9.79
N VAL A 196 -3.04 -8.04 -11.05
CA VAL A 196 -1.70 -8.35 -11.56
C VAL A 196 -1.16 -7.18 -12.38
N GLY A 197 0.12 -6.86 -12.20
CA GLY A 197 0.75 -5.76 -12.94
C GLY A 197 2.27 -5.76 -12.85
N LYS A 198 2.88 -5.02 -13.78
CA LYS A 198 4.33 -4.85 -13.83
C LYS A 198 4.79 -3.85 -12.75
N LYS A 199 5.68 -4.29 -11.86
CA LYS A 199 6.27 -3.43 -10.83
C LYS A 199 7.16 -2.36 -11.48
N LYS A 200 7.04 -1.12 -11.02
CA LYS A 200 7.93 0.00 -11.36
C LYS A 200 8.49 0.57 -10.05
N LYS A 201 9.79 0.37 -9.80
CA LYS A 201 10.41 0.78 -8.53
C LYS A 201 10.21 2.28 -8.30
N GLY A 202 9.69 2.66 -7.13
CA GLY A 202 9.44 4.05 -6.77
C GLY A 202 8.17 4.66 -7.36
N SER A 203 7.37 3.92 -8.15
CA SER A 203 6.10 4.43 -8.69
C SER A 203 4.93 3.46 -8.69
N PHE A 204 5.17 2.15 -8.80
CA PHE A 204 4.10 1.15 -8.79
C PHE A 204 4.55 -0.16 -8.14
N GLN A 205 3.83 -0.58 -7.11
CA GLN A 205 4.16 -1.75 -6.29
C GLN A 205 2.90 -2.38 -5.67
N HIS A 206 3.03 -3.40 -4.81
CA HIS A 206 1.88 -4.11 -4.26
C HIS A 206 0.83 -3.18 -3.61
N SER A 207 1.28 -2.18 -2.85
CA SER A 207 0.38 -1.22 -2.19
C SER A 207 -0.46 -0.39 -3.18
N SER A 208 0.00 -0.25 -4.43
CA SER A 208 -0.70 0.47 -5.49
C SER A 208 -2.08 -0.09 -5.77
N PHE A 209 -2.24 -1.42 -5.81
CA PHE A 209 -3.50 -2.05 -6.21
C PHE A 209 -4.65 -1.70 -5.26
N LEU A 210 -4.42 -1.80 -3.95
CA LEU A 210 -5.47 -1.56 -2.95
C LEU A 210 -5.33 -0.22 -2.23
N ALA A 211 -4.49 0.68 -2.74
CA ALA A 211 -4.20 1.97 -2.12
C ALA A 211 -3.78 1.84 -0.64
N GLY A 212 -2.89 0.88 -0.36
CA GLY A 212 -2.43 0.56 1.00
C GLY A 212 -3.41 -0.27 1.85
N GLY A 213 -4.56 -0.66 1.29
CA GLY A 213 -5.51 -1.55 1.96
C GLY A 213 -4.96 -2.96 2.22
N ALA A 214 -5.61 -3.71 3.11
CA ALA A 214 -5.18 -5.06 3.46
C ALA A 214 -5.40 -6.08 2.33
N THR A 215 -4.59 -7.13 2.32
CA THR A 215 -4.57 -8.17 1.27
C THR A 215 -4.64 -9.55 1.91
N SER A 216 -5.32 -10.52 1.30
CA SER A 216 -5.19 -11.93 1.71
C SER A 216 -3.80 -12.45 1.36
N CYS A 217 -3.30 -12.15 0.16
CA CYS A 217 -1.94 -12.48 -0.25
C CYS A 217 -1.36 -11.47 -1.24
N ALA A 218 -0.04 -11.38 -1.31
CA ALA A 218 0.66 -10.52 -2.26
C ALA A 218 2.02 -11.14 -2.61
N GLY A 219 2.35 -11.19 -3.90
CA GLY A 219 3.56 -11.89 -4.31
C GLY A 219 4.01 -11.54 -5.72
N ARG A 220 4.75 -12.47 -6.32
CA ARG A 220 5.17 -12.41 -7.73
C ARG A 220 4.63 -13.64 -8.43
N LEU A 221 4.41 -13.52 -9.73
CA LEU A 221 4.03 -14.63 -10.58
C LEU A 221 4.68 -14.50 -11.95
N VAL A 222 4.79 -15.64 -12.63
CA VAL A 222 5.08 -15.74 -14.05
C VAL A 222 3.92 -16.52 -14.67
N VAL A 223 3.25 -15.89 -15.61
CA VAL A 223 2.18 -16.45 -16.43
C VAL A 223 2.54 -16.29 -17.91
N GLU A 224 2.35 -17.34 -18.68
CA GLU A 224 2.60 -17.40 -20.12
C GLU A 224 1.33 -17.84 -20.84
N HIS A 225 0.77 -16.96 -21.68
CA HIS A 225 -0.45 -17.25 -22.44
C HIS A 225 -1.59 -17.75 -21.55
N GLY A 226 -1.77 -17.10 -20.39
CA GLY A 226 -2.77 -17.48 -19.39
C GLY A 226 -2.37 -18.64 -18.48
N VAL A 227 -1.28 -19.36 -18.74
CA VAL A 227 -0.85 -20.51 -17.93
C VAL A 227 0.15 -20.07 -16.86
N LEU A 228 -0.13 -20.37 -15.58
CA LEU A 228 0.80 -20.11 -14.48
C LEU A 228 2.04 -21.00 -14.61
N LYS A 229 3.23 -20.39 -14.48
CA LYS A 229 4.53 -21.09 -14.56
C LYS A 229 5.31 -21.04 -13.27
N ALA A 230 5.20 -19.94 -12.53
CA ALA A 230 5.89 -19.78 -11.26
C ALA A 230 5.18 -18.77 -10.36
N VAL A 231 5.34 -18.94 -9.05
CA VAL A 231 4.78 -18.05 -8.03
C VAL A 231 5.74 -17.94 -6.83
N TRP A 232 5.79 -16.74 -6.24
CA TRP A 232 6.53 -16.47 -5.01
C TRP A 232 5.66 -15.67 -4.02
N PRO A 233 5.54 -16.08 -2.74
CA PRO A 233 4.91 -15.28 -1.69
C PRO A 233 5.84 -14.15 -1.21
N HIS A 234 6.39 -13.37 -2.13
CA HIS A 234 7.36 -12.34 -1.78
C HIS A 234 6.83 -10.92 -2.05
N SER A 235 6.42 -10.26 -0.98
CA SER A 235 6.18 -8.82 -0.96
C SER A 235 6.93 -8.14 0.17
N GLY A 236 7.84 -7.22 -0.14
CA GLY A 236 8.48 -6.38 0.87
C GLY A 236 7.48 -5.47 1.62
N HIS A 237 6.33 -5.19 1.00
CA HIS A 237 5.29 -4.30 1.51
C HIS A 237 4.29 -5.01 2.39
N TYR A 238 3.82 -6.21 2.04
CA TYR A 238 2.81 -6.93 2.82
C TYR A 238 3.36 -8.11 3.61
N ARG A 239 4.53 -8.62 3.22
CA ARG A 239 5.25 -9.74 3.88
C ARG A 239 4.27 -10.87 4.23
N PRO A 240 3.69 -11.52 3.20
CA PRO A 240 2.72 -12.60 3.42
C PRO A 240 3.37 -13.72 4.24
N THR A 241 2.58 -14.36 5.10
CA THR A 241 2.99 -15.57 5.81
C THR A 241 2.76 -16.80 4.93
N GLU A 242 3.21 -17.96 5.40
CA GLU A 242 2.91 -19.24 4.75
C GLU A 242 1.40 -19.49 4.67
N GLU A 243 0.63 -19.12 5.70
CA GLU A 243 -0.84 -19.23 5.70
C GLU A 243 -1.47 -18.36 4.61
N ASN A 244 -1.04 -17.10 4.47
CA ASN A 244 -1.52 -16.24 3.40
C ASN A 244 -1.19 -16.80 2.03
N PHE A 245 -0.05 -17.47 1.91
CA PHE A 245 0.31 -18.11 0.66
C PHE A 245 -0.55 -19.35 0.37
N LYS A 246 -0.83 -20.18 1.38
CA LYS A 246 -1.79 -21.28 1.28
C LYS A 246 -3.17 -20.79 0.81
N GLU A 247 -3.64 -19.65 1.31
CA GLU A 247 -4.89 -19.05 0.81
C GLU A 247 -4.85 -18.65 -0.67
N PHE A 248 -3.66 -18.28 -1.19
CA PHE A 248 -3.49 -18.04 -2.62
C PHE A 248 -3.49 -19.35 -3.40
N ILE A 249 -2.83 -20.40 -2.90
CA ILE A 249 -2.86 -21.73 -3.52
C ILE A 249 -4.29 -22.28 -3.57
N SER A 250 -5.05 -22.22 -2.47
CA SER A 250 -6.46 -22.64 -2.47
C SER A 250 -7.31 -21.85 -3.45
N PHE A 251 -7.08 -20.54 -3.58
CA PHE A 251 -7.74 -19.74 -4.62
C PHE A 251 -7.43 -20.25 -6.03
N LEU A 252 -6.19 -20.69 -6.31
CA LEU A 252 -5.82 -21.25 -7.61
C LEU A 252 -6.49 -22.61 -7.87
N GLU A 253 -6.51 -23.48 -6.86
CA GLU A 253 -7.14 -24.81 -6.93
C GLU A 253 -8.66 -24.70 -7.12
N GLU A 254 -9.33 -23.80 -6.38
CA GLU A 254 -10.76 -23.50 -6.52
C GLU A 254 -11.13 -22.99 -7.92
N ASN A 255 -10.16 -22.40 -8.64
CA ASN A 255 -10.34 -21.91 -10.00
C ASN A 255 -9.72 -22.85 -11.06
N ASN A 256 -9.51 -24.12 -10.72
CA ASN A 256 -9.04 -25.18 -11.61
C ASN A 256 -7.69 -24.89 -12.31
N VAL A 257 -6.80 -24.12 -11.68
CA VAL A 257 -5.46 -23.89 -12.20
C VAL A 257 -4.62 -25.15 -12.00
N ASP A 258 -4.00 -25.66 -13.07
CA ASP A 258 -3.03 -26.77 -12.97
C ASP A 258 -1.74 -26.29 -12.29
N LEU A 259 -1.45 -26.86 -11.13
CA LEU A 259 -0.27 -26.54 -10.32
C LEU A 259 0.86 -27.56 -10.50
N SER A 260 0.64 -28.66 -11.24
CA SER A 260 1.58 -29.80 -11.34
C SER A 260 2.98 -29.38 -11.80
N ASN A 261 3.06 -28.38 -12.68
CA ASN A 261 4.31 -27.86 -13.25
C ASN A 261 4.66 -26.42 -12.81
N VAL A 262 3.99 -25.91 -11.77
CA VAL A 262 4.21 -24.55 -11.27
C VAL A 262 5.39 -24.52 -10.31
N LYS A 263 6.40 -23.70 -10.60
CA LYS A 263 7.52 -23.47 -9.68
C LYS A 263 7.08 -22.60 -8.51
N VAL A 264 6.98 -23.18 -7.32
CA VAL A 264 6.72 -22.48 -6.06
C VAL A 264 8.06 -22.19 -5.39
N LEU A 265 8.31 -20.92 -5.08
CA LEU A 265 9.63 -20.43 -4.63
C LEU A 265 9.54 -19.37 -3.54
#